data_AF-A0A2E4K4U4-F1
#
_entry.id   AF-A0A2E4K4U4-F1
#
_cell.length_a   1.000
_cell.length_b   1.000
_cell.length_c   1.000
_cell.angle_alpha   90.00
_cell.angle_beta   90.00
_cell.angle_gamma   90.00
#
_symmetry.space_group_name_H-M   'P 1'
#
loop_
_entity.id
_entity.type
_entity.pdbx_description
1 polymer ?
#
loop_
_entity_poly.entity_id
_entity_poly.type
_entity_poly.pdbx_seq_one_letter_code
_entity_poly.pdbx_strand_id
1 'polypeptide(L)'
;MKDWGSTLGISWAEPAEVPNQPVWTPEEGQLSVPLRFVYSTEGPVHVELVEGPDGSIWDSSQTSGIHHFGVWVNDISVRVQGLLDHGATLLAAARPPSESFGNFAYLETPAIGVIELVSLGVRPRMEAWWAGATFA
;
A
#
# COMPACT_ATOMS: atom_id res chain seq x y z
N MET A 1 3.17 14.32 8.31
CA MET A 1 3.97 14.97 7.25
C MET A 1 5.07 15.87 7.80
N LYS A 2 4.75 17.04 8.41
CA LYS A 2 5.78 18.02 8.85
C LYS A 2 6.86 17.41 9.74
N ASP A 3 6.47 16.78 10.85
CA ASP A 3 7.42 16.22 11.82
C ASP A 3 8.28 15.10 11.21
N TRP A 4 7.66 14.23 10.42
CA TRP A 4 8.33 13.15 9.69
C TRP A 4 9.32 13.69 8.65
N GLY A 5 8.92 14.70 7.88
CA GLY A 5 9.77 15.36 6.89
C GLY A 5 11.02 15.97 7.51
N SER A 6 10.87 16.72 8.61
CA SER A 6 12.02 17.30 9.32
C SER A 6 12.88 16.25 10.01
N THR A 7 12.29 15.17 10.54
CA THR A 7 13.02 14.12 11.26
C THR A 7 13.86 13.27 10.32
N LEU A 8 13.32 12.92 9.15
CA LEU A 8 13.96 12.04 8.19
C LEU A 8 14.74 12.80 7.11
N GLY A 9 14.58 14.12 7.01
CA GLY A 9 15.22 14.94 5.98
C GLY A 9 14.67 14.65 4.58
N ILE A 10 13.36 14.42 4.48
CA ILE A 10 12.65 14.08 3.23
C ILE A 10 11.61 15.12 2.87
N SER A 11 11.33 15.22 1.58
CA SER A 11 10.29 16.05 0.99
C SER A 11 9.10 15.17 0.57
N TRP A 12 7.91 15.75 0.52
CA TRP A 12 6.67 15.03 0.21
C TRP A 12 6.16 15.44 -1.17
N ALA A 13 5.58 14.48 -1.90
CA ALA A 13 4.74 14.78 -3.05
C ALA A 13 3.45 15.50 -2.59
N GLU A 14 2.66 16.00 -3.55
CA GLU A 14 1.31 16.51 -3.24
C GLU A 14 0.44 15.36 -2.70
N PRO A 15 -0.24 15.50 -1.55
CA PRO A 15 -1.08 14.45 -1.00
C PRO A 15 -2.12 13.93 -1.98
N ALA A 16 -2.27 12.62 -2.06
CA ALA A 16 -3.31 11.96 -2.82
C ALA A 16 -4.56 11.77 -1.96
N GLU A 17 -5.72 12.11 -2.52
CA GLU A 17 -7.03 11.82 -1.94
C GLU A 17 -7.82 10.90 -2.87
N VAL A 18 -8.18 9.73 -2.39
CA VAL A 18 -8.94 8.71 -3.14
C VAL A 18 -10.25 8.44 -2.39
N PRO A 19 -11.35 9.11 -2.73
CA PRO A 19 -12.61 8.98 -2.00
C PRO A 19 -13.22 7.56 -2.02
N ASN A 20 -12.88 6.77 -3.04
CA ASN A 20 -13.43 5.44 -3.30
C ASN A 20 -12.31 4.45 -3.63
N GLN A 21 -11.37 4.26 -2.70
CA GLN A 21 -10.30 3.29 -2.86
C GLN A 21 -10.88 1.87 -2.79
N PRO A 22 -10.83 1.08 -3.88
CA PRO A 22 -11.26 -0.30 -3.82
C PRO A 22 -10.30 -1.11 -2.95
N VAL A 23 -10.86 -1.93 -2.08
CA VAL A 23 -10.15 -2.91 -1.27
C VAL A 23 -11.03 -4.12 -1.08
N TRP A 24 -10.45 -5.31 -1.15
CA TRP A 24 -11.09 -6.57 -0.88
C TRP A 24 -10.42 -7.20 0.34
N THR A 25 -11.20 -7.72 1.28
CA THR A 25 -10.72 -8.51 2.42
C THR A 25 -11.38 -9.89 2.42
N PRO A 26 -10.72 -10.93 2.97
CA PRO A 26 -11.34 -12.24 3.14
C PRO A 26 -12.65 -12.20 3.94
N GLU A 27 -12.74 -11.31 4.94
CA GLU A 27 -13.85 -11.21 5.88
C GLU A 27 -15.07 -10.48 5.31
N GLU A 28 -14.85 -9.38 4.58
CA GLU A 28 -15.92 -8.46 4.17
C GLU A 28 -16.17 -8.48 2.66
N GLY A 29 -15.29 -9.11 1.88
CA GLY A 29 -15.36 -9.08 0.43
C GLY A 29 -14.95 -7.74 -0.15
N GLN A 30 -15.51 -7.36 -1.30
CA GLN A 30 -15.13 -6.12 -1.99
C GLN A 30 -15.81 -4.90 -1.34
N LEU A 31 -14.98 -3.96 -0.92
CA LEU A 31 -15.34 -2.69 -0.33
C LEU A 31 -14.75 -1.52 -1.13
N SER A 32 -15.19 -0.32 -0.75
CA SER A 32 -14.63 0.95 -1.19
C SER A 32 -14.58 1.89 -0.01
N VAL A 33 -13.40 2.41 0.31
CA VAL A 33 -13.18 3.29 1.47
C VAL A 33 -12.48 4.59 1.03
N PRO A 34 -12.68 5.72 1.71
CA PRO A 34 -11.83 6.89 1.50
C PRO A 34 -10.41 6.57 1.97
N LEU A 35 -9.42 6.93 1.15
CA LEU A 35 -8.00 6.79 1.48
C LEU A 35 -7.28 8.11 1.20
N ARG A 36 -6.41 8.52 2.11
CA ARG A 36 -5.50 9.64 1.90
C ARG A 36 -4.08 9.17 2.16
N PHE A 37 -3.16 9.49 1.26
CA PHE A 37 -1.77 9.09 1.43
C PHE A 37 -0.82 10.05 0.74
N VAL A 38 0.46 9.98 1.12
CA VAL A 38 1.52 10.76 0.52
C VAL A 38 2.82 9.98 0.59
N TYR A 39 3.62 10.10 -0.47
CA TYR A 39 4.94 9.50 -0.57
C TYR A 39 6.04 10.56 -0.48
N SER A 40 7.18 10.16 0.07
CA SER A 40 8.42 10.93 -0.06
C SER A 40 8.86 10.98 -1.52
N THR A 41 9.48 12.09 -1.93
CA THR A 41 9.96 12.24 -3.31
C THR A 41 11.34 11.63 -3.53
N GLU A 42 12.15 11.55 -2.47
CA GLU A 42 13.46 10.95 -2.47
C GLU A 42 13.34 9.42 -2.48
N GLY A 43 14.20 8.77 -3.28
CA GLY A 43 14.26 7.32 -3.44
C GLY A 43 15.70 6.79 -3.32
N PRO A 44 15.94 5.48 -3.59
CA PRO A 44 15.03 4.53 -4.26
C PRO A 44 14.02 3.83 -3.34
N VAL A 45 14.13 4.01 -2.02
CA VAL A 45 13.13 3.55 -1.04
C VAL A 45 12.37 4.78 -0.59
N HIS A 46 11.04 4.72 -0.68
CA HIS A 46 10.16 5.82 -0.34
C HIS A 46 9.47 5.58 1.00
N VAL A 47 9.17 6.65 1.70
CA VAL A 47 8.34 6.63 2.91
C VAL A 47 6.92 6.99 2.51
N GLU A 48 5.96 6.17 2.89
CA GLU A 48 4.53 6.46 2.77
C GLU A 48 3.95 6.87 4.13
N LEU A 49 3.13 7.91 4.13
CA LEU A 49 2.16 8.14 5.20
C LEU A 49 0.78 7.87 4.61
N VAL A 50 0.03 6.98 5.24
CA VAL A 50 -1.30 6.55 4.81
C VAL A 50 -2.30 6.73 5.94
N GLU A 51 -3.51 7.15 5.59
CA GLU A 51 -4.63 7.41 6.50
C GLU A 51 -5.90 6.83 5.88
N GLY A 52 -6.48 5.83 6.56
CA GLY A 52 -7.79 5.27 6.24
C GLY A 52 -8.77 5.40 7.41
N PRO A 53 -10.05 5.03 7.20
CA PRO A 53 -11.07 5.08 8.24
C PRO A 53 -10.86 3.97 9.28
N ASP A 54 -11.41 4.19 10.48
CA ASP A 54 -11.45 3.22 11.57
C ASP A 54 -11.94 1.84 11.09
N GLY A 55 -11.25 0.78 11.54
CA GLY A 55 -11.53 -0.61 11.18
C GLY A 55 -11.05 -1.06 9.79
N SER A 56 -10.56 -0.16 8.94
CA SER A 56 -9.99 -0.55 7.64
C SER A 56 -8.58 -1.16 7.78
N ILE A 57 -8.07 -1.78 6.71
CA ILE A 57 -6.67 -2.26 6.67
C ILE A 57 -5.66 -1.12 6.83
N TRP A 58 -6.07 0.13 6.65
CA TRP A 58 -5.24 1.33 6.84
C TRP A 58 -5.56 2.08 8.14
N ASP A 59 -6.34 1.46 9.05
CA ASP A 59 -6.55 2.00 10.39
C ASP A 59 -5.31 1.75 11.27
N SER A 60 -4.56 2.82 11.52
CA SER A 60 -3.42 2.82 12.44
C SER A 60 -3.72 3.47 13.78
N SER A 61 -4.99 3.68 14.15
CA SER A 61 -5.36 4.36 15.41
C SER A 61 -4.90 3.58 16.64
N GLN A 62 -4.81 2.25 16.53
CA GLN A 62 -4.48 1.34 17.62
C GLN A 62 -3.07 0.75 17.55
N THR A 63 -2.32 1.04 16.49
CA THR A 63 -0.99 0.47 16.25
C THR A 63 0.04 1.57 16.04
N SER A 64 1.19 1.42 16.68
CA SER A 64 2.33 2.32 16.50
C SER A 64 3.46 1.58 15.82
N GLY A 65 4.13 2.20 14.85
CA GLY A 65 5.27 1.62 14.13
C GLY A 65 5.09 1.63 12.62
N ILE A 66 5.86 0.78 11.93
CA ILE A 66 5.77 0.61 10.48
C ILE A 66 4.51 -0.20 10.17
N HIS A 67 3.62 0.39 9.36
CA HIS A 67 2.37 -0.25 8.97
C HIS A 67 2.60 -1.46 8.05
N HIS A 68 3.45 -1.30 7.03
CA HIS A 68 3.85 -2.38 6.11
C HIS A 68 5.18 -2.04 5.44
N PHE A 69 5.73 -3.03 4.71
CA PHE A 69 6.83 -2.85 3.78
C PHE A 69 6.38 -3.11 2.33
N GLY A 70 6.43 -2.08 1.48
CA GLY A 70 6.02 -2.18 0.08
C GLY A 70 7.13 -2.70 -0.84
N VAL A 71 6.77 -3.59 -1.76
CA VAL A 71 7.68 -4.10 -2.79
C VAL A 71 7.03 -4.13 -4.17
N TRP A 72 7.81 -3.77 -5.18
CA TRP A 72 7.42 -3.90 -6.57
C TRP A 72 7.49 -5.35 -7.05
N VAL A 73 6.44 -5.82 -7.75
CA VAL A 73 6.39 -7.16 -8.32
C VAL A 73 5.89 -7.13 -9.77
N ASN A 74 6.42 -8.04 -10.60
CA ASN A 74 5.97 -8.18 -12.01
C ASN A 74 4.57 -8.80 -12.09
N ASP A 75 4.31 -9.81 -11.27
CA ASP A 75 3.06 -10.57 -11.25
C ASP A 75 2.63 -10.75 -9.79
N ILE A 76 1.54 -10.08 -9.41
CA ILE A 76 1.02 -10.13 -8.04
C ILE A 76 0.51 -11.54 -7.73
N SER A 77 -0.25 -12.17 -8.63
CA SER A 77 -0.82 -13.50 -8.40
C SER A 77 0.25 -14.54 -8.10
N VAL A 78 1.33 -14.55 -8.87
CA VAL A 78 2.45 -15.47 -8.65
C VAL A 78 3.14 -15.20 -7.31
N ARG A 79 3.34 -13.93 -6.95
CA ARG A 79 4.01 -13.56 -5.69
C ARG A 79 3.14 -13.78 -4.46
N VAL A 80 1.84 -13.51 -4.54
CA VAL A 80 0.84 -13.86 -3.51
C VAL A 80 0.87 -15.37 -3.28
N GLN A 81 0.70 -16.17 -4.32
CA GLN A 81 0.69 -17.63 -4.17
C GLN A 81 1.99 -18.15 -3.56
N GLY A 82 3.14 -17.66 -4.02
CA GLY A 82 4.43 -18.03 -3.46
C GLY A 82 4.56 -17.70 -1.97
N LEU A 83 4.02 -16.57 -1.50
CA LEU A 83 4.04 -16.24 -0.07
C LEU A 83 3.05 -17.09 0.73
N LEU A 84 1.86 -17.36 0.20
CA LEU A 84 0.87 -18.24 0.83
C LEU A 84 1.44 -19.66 1.02
N ASP A 85 2.14 -20.18 0.01
CA ASP A 85 2.81 -21.49 0.07
C ASP A 85 3.89 -21.55 1.17
N HIS A 86 4.40 -20.39 1.60
CA HIS A 86 5.37 -20.25 2.70
C HIS A 86 4.72 -19.77 4.01
N GLY A 87 3.41 -19.90 4.14
CA GLY A 87 2.68 -19.66 5.39
C GLY A 87 2.33 -18.19 5.65
N ALA A 88 2.36 -17.33 4.63
CA ALA A 88 1.77 -16.00 4.75
C ALA A 88 0.25 -16.05 4.79
N THR A 89 -0.36 -15.01 5.35
CA THR A 89 -1.82 -14.81 5.36
C THR A 89 -2.17 -13.62 4.47
N LEU A 90 -3.09 -13.80 3.52
CA LEU A 90 -3.61 -12.68 2.74
C LEU A 90 -4.56 -11.84 3.60
N LEU A 91 -4.24 -10.57 3.80
CA LEU A 91 -5.05 -9.64 4.59
C LEU A 91 -6.02 -8.85 3.73
N ALA A 92 -5.53 -8.34 2.59
CA ALA A 92 -6.32 -7.53 1.69
C ALA A 92 -5.72 -7.51 0.28
N ALA A 93 -6.52 -7.11 -0.71
CA ALA A 93 -6.08 -6.87 -2.08
C ALA A 93 -6.93 -5.78 -2.74
N ALA A 94 -6.51 -5.26 -3.89
CA ALA A 94 -7.34 -4.30 -4.63
C ALA A 94 -8.63 -4.94 -5.17
N ARG A 95 -8.56 -6.22 -5.51
CA ARG A 95 -9.63 -7.06 -6.08
C ARG A 95 -9.62 -8.46 -5.44
N PRO A 96 -10.71 -9.24 -5.54
CA PRO A 96 -10.72 -10.61 -5.05
C PRO A 96 -9.70 -11.52 -5.78
N PRO A 97 -9.31 -12.66 -5.18
CA PRO A 97 -8.42 -13.63 -5.81
C PRO A 97 -8.90 -14.12 -7.20
N SER A 98 -10.23 -14.23 -7.40
CA SER A 98 -10.82 -14.58 -8.70
C SER A 98 -10.54 -13.58 -9.82
N GLU A 99 -10.12 -12.36 -9.47
CA GLU A 99 -9.75 -11.28 -10.38
C GLU A 99 -8.25 -10.95 -10.28
N SER A 100 -7.42 -11.91 -9.86
CA SER A 100 -5.96 -11.75 -9.81
C SER A 100 -5.49 -10.60 -8.92
N PHE A 101 -6.22 -10.32 -7.82
CA PHE A 101 -5.85 -9.37 -6.76
C PHE A 101 -5.78 -7.88 -7.15
N GLY A 102 -5.74 -7.55 -8.45
CA GLY A 102 -5.62 -6.18 -8.95
C GLY A 102 -4.18 -5.65 -8.83
N ASN A 103 -4.02 -4.39 -8.43
CA ASN A 103 -2.73 -3.70 -8.48
C ASN A 103 -1.93 -3.71 -7.17
N PHE A 104 -2.52 -4.17 -6.07
CA PHE A 104 -1.81 -4.39 -4.81
C PHE A 104 -2.41 -5.55 -4.01
N ALA A 105 -1.61 -6.14 -3.12
CA ALA A 105 -2.06 -7.09 -2.11
C ALA A 105 -1.23 -6.97 -0.82
N TYR A 106 -1.88 -7.03 0.33
CA TYR A 106 -1.25 -7.05 1.66
C TYR A 106 -1.25 -8.48 2.20
N LEU A 107 -0.09 -8.93 2.64
CA LEU A 107 0.07 -10.23 3.29
C LEU A 107 0.81 -10.07 4.61
N GLU A 108 0.34 -10.76 5.64
CA GLU A 108 1.10 -10.93 6.87
C GLU A 108 2.07 -12.10 6.72
N THR A 109 3.31 -11.86 7.11
CA THR A 109 4.36 -12.88 7.15
C THR A 109 4.99 -12.91 8.55
N PRO A 110 5.32 -14.09 9.10
CA PRO A 110 5.99 -14.17 10.40
C PRO A 110 7.37 -13.51 10.44
N ALA A 111 8.05 -13.39 9.29
CA ALA A 111 9.43 -12.93 9.23
C ALA A 111 9.57 -11.40 9.28
N ILE A 112 8.65 -10.66 8.66
CA ILE A 112 8.76 -9.20 8.51
C ILE A 112 7.48 -8.43 8.87
N GLY A 113 6.43 -9.11 9.32
CA GLY A 113 5.11 -8.50 9.51
C GLY A 113 4.37 -8.36 8.19
N VAL A 114 3.77 -7.19 7.94
CA VAL A 114 2.96 -6.95 6.74
C VAL A 114 3.83 -6.53 5.55
N ILE A 115 3.71 -7.26 4.45
CA ILE A 115 4.26 -6.89 3.15
C ILE A 115 3.14 -6.45 2.21
N GLU A 116 3.35 -5.34 1.52
CA GLU A 116 2.51 -4.93 0.40
C GLU A 116 3.22 -5.29 -0.90
N LEU A 117 2.56 -6.08 -1.74
CA LEU A 117 2.98 -6.32 -3.11
C LEU A 117 2.30 -5.30 -4.01
N VAL A 118 3.06 -4.50 -4.76
CA VAL A 118 2.53 -3.50 -5.69
C VAL A 118 2.98 -3.84 -7.11
N SER A 119 2.04 -3.82 -8.05
CA SER A 119 2.32 -4.12 -9.46
C SER A 119 3.33 -3.13 -10.04
N LEU A 120 4.36 -3.64 -10.70
CA LEU A 120 5.34 -2.82 -11.44
C LEU A 120 4.68 -1.94 -12.50
N GLY A 121 3.50 -2.30 -13.00
CA GLY A 121 2.72 -1.46 -13.92
C GLY A 121 2.27 -0.13 -13.33
N VAL A 122 2.20 -0.01 -11.99
CA VAL A 122 1.83 1.23 -11.29
C VAL A 122 3.01 2.19 -11.16
N ARG A 123 4.24 1.67 -11.20
CA ARG A 123 5.47 2.44 -10.94
C ARG A 123 5.62 3.71 -11.80
N PRO A 124 5.37 3.70 -13.13
CA PRO A 124 5.51 4.93 -13.94
C PRO A 124 4.62 6.08 -13.46
N ARG A 125 3.41 5.76 -12.98
CA ARG A 125 2.50 6.76 -12.42
C ARG A 125 3.04 7.35 -11.14
N MET A 126 3.56 6.50 -10.25
CA MET A 126 4.14 6.93 -8.98
C MET A 126 5.37 7.82 -9.22
N GLU A 127 6.25 7.43 -10.14
CA GLU A 127 7.43 8.22 -10.50
C GLU A 127 7.05 9.60 -11.07
N ALA A 128 6.02 9.67 -11.91
CA ALA A 128 5.50 10.95 -12.41
C ALA A 128 4.95 11.83 -11.27
N TRP A 129 4.20 11.25 -10.34
CA TRP A 129 3.66 11.95 -9.17
C TRP A 129 4.77 12.47 -8.25
N TRP A 130 5.78 11.64 -7.94
CA TRP A 130 6.94 12.07 -7.14
C TRP A 130 7.77 13.15 -7.82
N ALA A 131 7.73 13.23 -9.16
CA ALA A 131 8.35 14.30 -9.94
C ALA A 131 7.50 15.58 -10.02
N GLY A 132 6.35 15.64 -9.34
CA GLY A 132 5.50 16.82 -9.24
C GLY A 132 4.27 16.85 -10.15
N ALA A 133 3.95 15.75 -10.85
CA ALA A 133 2.65 15.63 -11.50
C ALA A 133 1.54 15.48 -10.46
N THR A 134 0.29 15.78 -10.83
CA THR A 134 -0.86 15.47 -9.98
C THR A 134 -1.08 13.96 -9.91
N PHE A 135 -1.45 13.44 -8.74
CA PHE A 135 -1.86 12.06 -8.60
C PHE A 135 -3.20 11.83 -9.33
N ALA A 136 -3.19 10.98 -10.36
CA ALA A 136 -4.33 10.71 -11.24
C ALA A 136 -4.76 9.23 -11.23
#